data_AF-A0A7R9I4L1-F1
#
_entry.id   AF-A0A7R9I4L1-F1
#
_cell.length_a   1.000
_cell.length_b   1.000
_cell.length_c   1.000
_cell.angle_alpha   90.00
_cell.angle_beta   90.00
_cell.angle_gamma   90.00
#
_symmetry.space_group_name_H-M   'P 1'
#
loop_
_entity.id
_entity.type
_entity.pdbx_description
1 polymer ?
#
loop_
_entity_poly.entity_id
_entity_poly.type
_entity_poly.pdbx_seq_one_letter_code
_entity_poly.pdbx_strand_id
1 'polypeptide(L)'
;MVFLPDGAAFKLSAATVPPFLSSAHYSAHHRVARGLKGPHHIYECRRTNIMGSLVQDASPFLFPCTIEYSLICAAILYVMWKNISRYAVASGPLTGIGGVAGVGGRHGGKAGLPGPHAAYKKSPHLYSVDCAGAHKGLFVGILVLVLTIISLILFFVLISRPEFVNLAVMEVNICELTLYTMTTIATLVGMLQVRQLKYDGGRNLELDNILLVGAQTGMFIYSTFTIIGGHFTIEKNTVLVLITALASLVQTTCQTMFVLDASRRSCVTPEQIRRKPGRELVTFLLVTNLAMWAINTLEKSRAESHPIQLHFYGLWAWTIITHVSMPLAIFYRFHSTVCLCEIWKRAYKMKPTYM
;
A
#
# COMPACT_ATOMS: atom_id res chain seq x y z
N MET A 1 -5.74 20.87 17.43
CA MET A 1 -6.33 21.86 18.36
C MET A 1 -5.29 22.11 19.44
N VAL A 2 -4.67 23.29 19.49
CA VAL A 2 -3.74 23.67 20.57
C VAL A 2 -4.42 24.80 21.33
N PHE A 3 -4.90 24.49 22.53
CA PHE A 3 -5.25 25.48 23.53
C PHE A 3 -3.95 25.87 24.26
N LEU A 4 -3.63 27.16 24.23
CA LEU A 4 -2.73 27.78 25.19
C LEU A 4 -3.60 28.54 26.20
N PRO A 5 -3.37 28.41 27.52
CA PRO A 5 -4.11 29.15 28.53
C PRO A 5 -3.52 30.54 28.76
N ASP A 6 -4.44 31.49 28.96
CA ASP A 6 -4.39 32.65 29.85
C ASP A 6 -3.12 33.55 29.91
N GLY A 7 -3.27 34.73 29.30
CA GLY A 7 -3.44 35.95 30.07
C GLY A 7 -2.27 36.43 30.95
N ALA A 8 -1.43 37.30 30.38
CA ALA A 8 -0.85 38.42 31.13
C ALA A 8 -0.55 39.59 30.18
N ALA A 9 -1.18 40.73 30.45
CA ALA A 9 -1.06 41.97 29.70
C ALA A 9 0.33 42.61 29.87
N PHE A 10 0.88 43.15 28.78
CA PHE A 10 1.92 44.19 28.87
C PHE A 10 1.55 45.35 27.94
N LYS A 11 1.19 46.48 28.56
CA LYS A 11 1.03 47.78 27.91
C LYS A 11 2.39 48.24 27.38
N LEU A 12 2.48 48.65 26.12
CA LEU A 12 3.54 49.58 25.69
C LEU A 12 2.93 50.77 24.96
N SER A 13 3.25 51.93 25.52
CA SER A 13 2.83 53.28 25.15
C SER A 13 3.27 53.65 23.74
N ALA A 14 2.38 54.26 22.96
CA ALA A 14 2.72 54.92 21.71
C ALA A 14 3.60 56.14 22.00
N ALA A 15 4.80 56.17 21.43
CA ALA A 15 5.71 57.30 21.50
C ALA A 15 5.45 58.26 20.32
N THR A 16 5.24 59.51 20.69
CA THR A 16 5.03 60.72 19.90
C THR A 16 6.23 61.04 19.00
N VAL A 17 6.00 61.37 17.72
CA VAL A 17 7.02 61.94 16.81
C VAL A 17 6.63 63.41 16.48
N PRO A 18 7.53 64.41 16.65
CA PRO A 18 7.24 65.84 16.55
C PRO A 18 7.30 66.41 15.11
N PRO A 19 6.92 67.70 14.89
CA PRO A 19 6.36 68.16 13.62
C PRO A 19 7.35 68.83 12.64
N PHE A 20 6.96 68.77 11.36
CA PHE A 20 7.13 69.70 10.23
C PHE A 20 8.21 70.81 10.27
N LEU A 21 9.01 70.84 9.20
CA LEU A 21 9.48 72.06 8.52
C LEU A 21 9.81 71.75 7.05
N SER A 22 9.10 72.39 6.11
CA SER A 22 9.66 73.06 4.91
C SER A 22 8.60 73.20 3.81
N SER A 23 8.55 74.41 3.26
CA SER A 23 7.63 74.93 2.27
C SER A 23 8.04 74.55 0.84
N ALA A 24 7.10 74.15 -0.01
CA ALA A 24 7.09 74.49 -1.44
C ALA A 24 5.71 74.16 -2.09
N HIS A 25 5.19 75.13 -2.85
CA HIS A 25 4.06 75.03 -3.76
C HIS A 25 4.07 73.75 -4.63
N TYR A 26 2.90 73.15 -4.91
CA TYR A 26 2.39 72.84 -6.27
C TYR A 26 1.06 72.04 -6.20
N SER A 27 0.03 72.62 -6.81
CA SER A 27 -1.14 72.02 -7.49
C SER A 27 -2.01 70.95 -6.79
N ALA A 28 -3.26 71.33 -6.53
CA ALA A 28 -4.37 70.45 -6.20
C ALA A 28 -4.73 69.50 -7.37
N HIS A 29 -4.76 68.20 -7.09
CA HIS A 29 -5.54 67.24 -7.88
C HIS A 29 -6.53 66.52 -6.97
N HIS A 30 -7.82 66.76 -7.23
CA HIS A 30 -8.95 66.04 -6.65
C HIS A 30 -8.79 64.52 -6.85
N ARG A 31 -8.52 63.77 -5.78
CA ARG A 31 -8.79 62.33 -5.73
C ARG A 31 -10.13 62.13 -5.05
N VAL A 32 -11.18 61.91 -5.85
CA VAL A 32 -12.47 61.44 -5.37
C VAL A 32 -12.30 60.00 -4.91
N ALA A 33 -12.39 59.76 -3.60
CA ALA A 33 -12.51 58.42 -3.06
C ALA A 33 -13.87 57.85 -3.48
N ARG A 34 -13.91 56.94 -4.45
CA ARG A 34 -15.09 56.10 -4.68
C ARG A 34 -15.17 55.04 -3.58
N GLY A 35 -15.68 55.46 -2.43
CA GLY A 35 -16.20 54.57 -1.39
C GLY A 35 -17.72 54.64 -1.41
N LEU A 36 -18.39 53.50 -1.55
CA LEU A 36 -19.84 53.39 -1.39
C LEU A 36 -20.23 53.88 0.01
N LYS A 37 -20.94 55.02 0.08
CA LYS A 37 -21.64 55.50 1.28
C LYS A 37 -23.09 55.03 1.20
N GLY A 38 -23.47 54.09 2.07
CA GLY A 38 -24.86 53.66 2.23
C GLY A 38 -24.95 52.31 2.94
N PRO A 39 -26.00 52.05 3.75
CA PRO A 39 -26.10 50.89 4.64
C PRO A 39 -26.55 49.69 3.83
N HIS A 40 -25.66 49.14 3.02
CA HIS A 40 -25.89 47.82 2.48
C HIS A 40 -25.40 46.84 3.54
N HIS A 41 -26.34 46.07 4.10
CA HIS A 41 -26.13 44.66 4.38
C HIS A 41 -25.53 44.01 3.12
N ILE A 42 -24.25 44.27 2.86
CA ILE A 42 -23.45 43.49 1.94
C ILE A 42 -23.31 42.19 2.69
N TYR A 43 -24.22 41.27 2.35
CA TYR A 43 -24.08 39.84 2.54
C TYR A 43 -22.65 39.55 2.94
N GLU A 44 -22.45 39.10 4.19
CA GLU A 44 -21.29 38.31 4.54
C GLU A 44 -21.05 37.43 3.33
N CYS A 45 -20.04 37.82 2.54
CA CYS A 45 -19.80 37.19 1.27
C CYS A 45 -19.52 35.78 1.69
N ARG A 46 -20.49 34.89 1.40
CA ARG A 46 -20.60 33.53 1.90
C ARG A 46 -19.44 32.77 1.30
N ARG A 47 -18.23 33.07 1.78
CA ARG A 47 -17.04 32.25 1.74
C ARG A 47 -17.32 31.15 2.75
N THR A 48 -18.40 30.41 2.52
CA THR A 48 -18.52 29.04 2.98
C THR A 48 -17.19 28.45 2.56
N ASN A 49 -16.40 28.06 3.54
CA ASN A 49 -15.08 27.50 3.33
C ASN A 49 -15.29 26.06 2.80
N ILE A 50 -16.09 25.89 1.74
CA ILE A 50 -16.52 24.60 1.22
C ILE A 50 -15.29 23.83 0.81
N MET A 51 -14.34 24.47 0.12
CA MET A 51 -13.07 23.84 -0.21
C MET A 51 -12.17 23.61 1.00
N GLY A 52 -12.12 24.53 1.98
CA GLY A 52 -11.35 24.32 3.20
C GLY A 52 -11.88 23.17 4.05
N SER A 53 -13.20 23.11 4.24
CA SER A 53 -13.92 22.02 4.92
C SER A 53 -13.74 20.72 4.17
N LEU A 54 -13.99 20.70 2.86
CA LEU A 54 -13.84 19.48 2.05
C LEU A 54 -12.40 18.95 2.09
N VAL A 55 -11.39 19.83 2.05
CA VAL A 55 -9.99 19.44 2.17
C VAL A 55 -9.66 18.94 3.58
N GLN A 56 -10.17 19.59 4.63
CA GLN A 56 -9.98 19.11 6.01
C GLN A 56 -10.69 17.77 6.25
N ASP A 57 -11.88 17.58 5.69
CA ASP A 57 -12.67 16.35 5.78
C ASP A 57 -12.03 15.22 4.96
N ALA A 58 -11.41 15.54 3.82
CA ALA A 58 -10.70 14.60 2.97
C ALA A 58 -9.27 14.29 3.45
N SER A 59 -8.63 15.19 4.21
CA SER A 59 -7.23 15.08 4.63
C SER A 59 -6.90 13.77 5.35
N PRO A 60 -7.73 13.26 6.29
CA PRO A 60 -7.50 11.97 6.93
C PRO A 60 -7.43 10.79 5.94
N PHE A 61 -8.15 10.87 4.82
CA PHE A 61 -8.16 9.82 3.79
C PHE A 61 -6.97 9.94 2.82
N LEU A 62 -6.51 11.15 2.56
CA LEU A 62 -5.41 11.43 1.63
C LEU A 62 -4.02 11.30 2.26
N PHE A 63 -3.93 11.43 3.58
CA PHE A 63 -2.66 11.35 4.30
C PHE A 63 -1.95 9.99 4.10
N PRO A 64 -2.61 8.83 4.29
CA PRO A 64 -2.00 7.53 4.03
C PRO A 64 -1.56 7.36 2.57
N CYS A 65 -2.39 7.81 1.62
CA CYS A 65 -2.12 7.74 0.19
C CYS A 65 -0.80 8.46 -0.18
N THR A 66 -0.50 9.59 0.46
CA THR A 66 0.73 10.37 0.21
C THR A 66 1.98 9.63 0.71
N ILE A 67 1.87 9.00 1.90
CA ILE A 67 2.96 8.19 2.45
C ILE A 67 3.18 6.95 1.57
N GLU A 68 2.12 6.27 1.15
CA GLU A 68 2.17 5.12 0.25
C GLU A 68 2.84 5.45 -1.09
N TYR A 69 2.43 6.56 -1.71
CA TYR A 69 3.04 7.05 -2.94
C TYR A 69 4.55 7.24 -2.77
N SER A 70 4.97 7.86 -1.67
CA SER A 70 6.38 8.12 -1.37
C SER A 70 7.18 6.82 -1.19
N LEU A 71 6.62 5.81 -0.52
CA LEU A 71 7.24 4.50 -0.33
C LEU A 71 7.38 3.72 -1.65
N ILE A 72 6.34 3.75 -2.49
CA ILE A 72 6.35 3.12 -3.81
C ILE A 72 7.41 3.79 -4.70
N CYS A 73 7.46 5.13 -4.73
CA CYS A 73 8.48 5.87 -5.46
C CYS A 73 9.89 5.53 -4.99
N ALA A 74 10.13 5.47 -3.68
CA ALA A 74 11.43 5.10 -3.13
C ALA A 74 11.85 3.68 -3.55
N ALA A 75 10.93 2.72 -3.51
CA ALA A 75 11.18 1.34 -3.94
C ALA A 75 11.52 1.26 -5.45
N ILE A 76 10.76 1.95 -6.31
CA ILE A 76 11.00 2.00 -7.76
C ILE A 76 12.37 2.65 -8.05
N LEU A 77 12.67 3.79 -7.42
CA LEU A 77 13.95 4.48 -7.58
C LEU A 77 15.12 3.59 -7.15
N TYR A 78 14.98 2.85 -6.03
CA TYR A 78 16.00 1.90 -5.59
C TYR A 78 16.23 0.77 -6.61
N VAL A 79 15.15 0.20 -7.19
CA VAL A 79 15.24 -0.83 -8.23
C VAL A 79 15.93 -0.28 -9.47
N MET A 80 15.53 0.90 -9.93
CA MET A 80 16.12 1.58 -11.09
C MET A 80 17.61 1.85 -10.87
N TRP A 81 17.98 2.42 -9.72
CA TRP A 81 19.37 2.69 -9.35
C TRP A 81 20.21 1.41 -9.35
N LYS A 82 19.73 0.35 -8.69
CA LYS A 82 20.42 -0.94 -8.63
C LYS A 82 20.64 -1.54 -10.02
N ASN A 83 19.68 -1.40 -10.93
CA ASN A 83 19.80 -1.89 -12.29
C ASN A 83 20.83 -1.08 -13.08
N ILE A 84 20.79 0.26 -13.00
CA ILE A 84 21.77 1.14 -13.65
C ILE A 84 23.20 0.85 -13.15
N SER A 85 23.37 0.66 -11.84
CA SER A 85 24.68 0.36 -11.24
C SER A 85 25.28 -0.96 -11.78
N ARG A 86 24.46 -1.99 -12.04
CA ARG A 86 24.96 -3.24 -12.65
C ARG A 86 25.47 -3.03 -14.09
N TYR A 87 24.79 -2.20 -14.88
CA TYR A 87 25.26 -1.86 -16.22
C TYR A 87 26.56 -1.05 -16.15
N ALA A 88 26.65 -0.07 -15.25
CA ALA A 88 27.84 0.76 -15.07
C ALA A 88 29.08 -0.06 -14.64
N VAL A 89 28.92 -1.03 -13.73
CA VAL A 89 30.01 -1.91 -13.28
C VAL A 89 30.46 -2.89 -14.38
N ALA A 90 29.54 -3.35 -15.24
CA ALA A 90 29.90 -4.18 -16.40
C ALA A 90 30.63 -3.39 -17.50
N SER A 91 30.63 -2.06 -17.44
CA SER A 91 31.30 -1.16 -18.39
C SER A 91 32.48 -0.38 -17.80
N GLY A 92 33.02 -0.80 -16.64
CA GLY A 92 34.25 -0.22 -16.06
C GLY A 92 35.53 -0.63 -16.80
N PRO A 93 36.61 0.20 -16.77
CA PRO A 93 37.69 0.15 -17.75
C PRO A 93 38.60 -1.07 -17.57
N LEU A 94 38.94 -1.73 -18.69
CA LEU A 94 40.05 -2.67 -18.80
C LEU A 94 41.37 -1.94 -18.54
N THR A 95 41.92 -2.05 -17.33
CA THR A 95 43.33 -1.72 -17.06
C THR A 95 43.93 -2.74 -16.10
N GLY A 96 44.91 -3.53 -16.57
CA GLY A 96 45.73 -4.39 -15.72
C GLY A 96 46.29 -5.63 -16.45
N ILE A 97 47.53 -5.52 -16.90
CA ILE A 97 48.30 -6.49 -17.69
C ILE A 97 48.71 -7.70 -16.84
N GLY A 98 48.57 -8.93 -17.39
CA GLY A 98 49.36 -10.10 -16.99
C GLY A 98 48.70 -11.47 -17.16
N GLY A 99 49.04 -12.20 -18.25
CA GLY A 99 49.15 -13.67 -18.19
C GLY A 99 48.10 -14.55 -18.93
N VAL A 100 48.28 -14.70 -20.25
CA VAL A 100 48.20 -15.95 -21.05
C VAL A 100 46.93 -16.84 -21.04
N ALA A 101 46.42 -17.02 -22.28
CA ALA A 101 45.68 -18.15 -22.86
C ALA A 101 44.15 -18.28 -22.68
N GLY A 102 43.45 -18.24 -23.81
CA GLY A 102 42.20 -18.99 -24.02
C GLY A 102 41.14 -18.30 -24.87
N VAL A 103 41.16 -18.56 -26.20
CA VAL A 103 39.99 -18.76 -27.11
C VAL A 103 38.91 -17.64 -27.09
N GLY A 104 38.71 -16.78 -28.10
CA GLY A 104 38.56 -17.06 -29.52
C GLY A 104 37.13 -16.64 -29.98
N GLY A 105 37.02 -15.63 -30.85
CA GLY A 105 35.90 -15.50 -31.81
C GLY A 105 34.81 -14.45 -31.55
N ARG A 106 35.02 -13.23 -32.06
CA ARG A 106 33.99 -12.19 -32.27
C ARG A 106 33.02 -12.56 -33.40
N HIS A 107 31.72 -12.32 -33.18
CA HIS A 107 30.70 -12.27 -34.24
C HIS A 107 30.80 -10.94 -35.01
N GLY A 108 31.15 -11.03 -36.30
CA GLY A 108 31.01 -9.96 -37.29
C GLY A 108 30.01 -10.39 -38.36
N GLY A 109 29.06 -9.50 -38.68
CA GLY A 109 27.98 -9.78 -39.61
C GLY A 109 28.44 -10.03 -41.05
N LYS A 110 27.68 -10.87 -41.75
CA LYS A 110 27.62 -10.90 -43.22
C LYS A 110 26.18 -11.08 -43.67
N ALA A 111 25.78 -10.19 -44.57
CA ALA A 111 24.61 -10.33 -45.43
C ALA A 111 24.79 -11.55 -46.35
N GLY A 112 23.73 -12.35 -46.50
CA GLY A 112 23.67 -13.53 -47.36
C GLY A 112 22.21 -13.95 -47.61
N LEU A 113 21.96 -14.45 -48.82
CA LEU A 113 20.69 -14.66 -49.52
C LEU A 113 19.63 -15.55 -48.80
N PRO A 114 18.34 -15.52 -49.22
CA PRO A 114 17.26 -16.25 -48.56
C PRO A 114 17.14 -17.69 -49.09
N GLY A 115 17.35 -18.67 -48.19
CA GLY A 115 17.03 -20.09 -48.41
C GLY A 115 15.65 -20.47 -47.87
N PRO A 116 14.95 -21.47 -48.45
CA PRO A 116 13.53 -21.72 -48.19
C PRO A 116 13.33 -22.74 -47.07
N HIS A 117 13.50 -22.35 -45.80
CA HIS A 117 13.05 -23.20 -44.69
C HIS A 117 12.38 -22.38 -43.59
N ALA A 118 11.06 -22.55 -43.53
CA ALA A 118 10.18 -22.35 -42.39
C ALA A 118 10.33 -21.03 -41.62
N ALA A 119 9.66 -20.00 -42.13
CA ALA A 119 9.25 -18.84 -41.35
C ALA A 119 8.31 -19.28 -40.21
N TYR A 120 8.87 -19.68 -39.07
CA TYR A 120 8.12 -19.65 -37.81
C TYR A 120 7.99 -18.18 -37.41
N LYS A 121 7.00 -17.50 -38.00
CA LYS A 121 6.54 -16.20 -37.53
C LYS A 121 6.17 -16.36 -36.05
N LYS A 122 7.02 -15.88 -35.14
CA LYS A 122 6.59 -15.52 -33.79
C LYS A 122 5.51 -14.46 -33.96
N SER A 123 4.26 -14.88 -33.90
CA SER A 123 3.12 -13.98 -33.82
C SER A 123 3.35 -13.01 -32.66
N PRO A 124 3.07 -11.71 -32.83
CA PRO A 124 3.20 -10.75 -31.75
C PRO A 124 2.34 -11.23 -30.58
N HIS A 125 2.94 -11.23 -29.39
CA HIS A 125 2.36 -11.57 -28.10
C HIS A 125 0.87 -11.19 -28.00
N LEU A 126 -0.03 -12.11 -28.35
CA LEU A 126 -1.41 -12.02 -27.92
C LEU A 126 -1.37 -12.34 -26.43
N TYR A 127 -1.41 -11.30 -25.58
CA TYR A 127 -1.51 -11.45 -24.14
C TYR A 127 -2.91 -12.00 -23.81
N SER A 128 -3.11 -13.30 -24.04
CA SER A 128 -4.32 -14.02 -23.66
C SER A 128 -4.25 -14.33 -22.17
N VAL A 129 -5.17 -13.74 -21.42
CA VAL A 129 -5.37 -14.01 -20.01
C VAL A 129 -6.30 -15.22 -19.91
N ASP A 130 -5.74 -16.44 -19.87
CA ASP A 130 -6.57 -17.65 -19.78
C ASP A 130 -7.14 -17.84 -18.38
N CYS A 131 -8.40 -17.43 -18.16
CA CYS A 131 -9.12 -17.58 -16.89
C CYS A 131 -9.59 -19.02 -16.58
N ALA A 132 -9.31 -19.99 -17.46
CA ALA A 132 -9.63 -21.40 -17.23
C ALA A 132 -8.97 -21.92 -15.95
N GLY A 133 -9.79 -22.46 -15.02
CA GLY A 133 -9.34 -22.93 -13.71
C GLY A 133 -9.10 -21.83 -12.66
N ALA A 134 -9.63 -20.61 -12.86
CA ALA A 134 -9.56 -19.52 -11.88
C ALA A 134 -10.95 -19.05 -11.37
N HIS A 135 -12.02 -19.42 -12.09
CA HIS A 135 -13.37 -18.89 -11.90
C HIS A 135 -13.97 -19.11 -10.51
N LYS A 136 -13.76 -20.28 -9.88
CA LYS A 136 -14.29 -20.55 -8.52
C LYS A 136 -13.69 -19.61 -7.49
N GLY A 137 -12.36 -19.48 -7.51
CA GLY A 137 -11.64 -18.57 -6.61
C GLY A 137 -12.01 -17.11 -6.86
N LEU A 138 -12.17 -16.72 -8.13
CA LEU A 138 -12.59 -15.37 -8.50
C LEU A 138 -14.00 -15.06 -7.98
N PHE A 139 -14.98 -15.95 -8.18
CA PHE A 139 -16.37 -15.72 -7.74
C PHE A 139 -16.48 -15.60 -6.23
N VAL A 140 -15.88 -16.54 -5.48
CA VAL A 140 -15.87 -16.48 -4.02
C VAL A 140 -15.11 -15.25 -3.53
N GLY A 141 -14.00 -14.90 -4.19
CA GLY A 141 -13.24 -13.69 -3.87
C GLY A 141 -14.06 -12.40 -4.07
N ILE A 142 -14.78 -12.28 -5.18
CA ILE A 142 -15.65 -11.12 -5.46
C ILE A 142 -16.77 -11.05 -4.43
N LEU A 143 -17.39 -12.17 -4.07
CA LEU A 143 -18.42 -12.20 -3.02
C LEU A 143 -17.87 -11.67 -1.69
N VAL A 144 -16.69 -12.14 -1.27
CA VAL A 144 -16.02 -11.65 -0.05
C VAL A 144 -15.68 -10.16 -0.17
N LEU A 145 -15.18 -9.70 -1.30
CA LEU A 145 -14.88 -8.27 -1.53
C LEU A 145 -16.14 -7.40 -1.41
N VAL A 146 -17.26 -7.82 -2.00
CA VAL A 146 -18.55 -7.10 -1.90
C VAL A 146 -19.01 -7.04 -0.45
N LEU A 147 -18.96 -8.16 0.29
CA LEU A 147 -19.31 -8.19 1.70
C LEU A 147 -18.39 -7.27 2.53
N THR A 148 -17.09 -7.26 2.25
CA THR A 148 -16.15 -6.33 2.91
C THR A 148 -16.47 -4.87 2.61
N ILE A 149 -16.84 -4.53 1.37
CA ILE A 149 -17.24 -3.16 1.02
C ILE A 149 -18.51 -2.76 1.80
N ILE A 150 -19.49 -3.66 1.91
CA ILE A 150 -20.70 -3.42 2.71
C ILE A 150 -20.33 -3.20 4.17
N SER A 151 -19.49 -4.04 4.77
CA SER A 151 -18.97 -3.87 6.13
C SER A 151 -18.27 -2.54 6.34
N LEU A 152 -17.41 -2.11 5.41
CA LEU A 152 -16.74 -0.81 5.50
C LEU A 152 -17.74 0.36 5.49
N ILE A 153 -18.77 0.30 4.63
CA ILE A 153 -19.83 1.33 4.60
C ILE A 153 -20.58 1.35 5.93
N LEU A 154 -20.96 0.17 6.45
CA LEU A 154 -21.64 0.07 7.74
C LEU A 154 -20.78 0.63 8.87
N PHE A 155 -19.50 0.28 8.94
CA PHE A 155 -18.56 0.83 9.91
C PHE A 155 -18.55 2.36 9.90
N PHE A 156 -18.42 3.00 8.73
CA PHE A 156 -18.41 4.47 8.63
C PHE A 156 -19.74 5.11 9.06
N VAL A 157 -20.87 4.48 8.77
CA VAL A 157 -22.18 4.95 9.19
C VAL A 157 -22.36 4.81 10.70
N LEU A 158 -21.98 3.66 11.27
CA LEU A 158 -22.16 3.37 12.70
C LEU A 158 -21.19 4.17 13.58
N ILE A 159 -19.92 4.32 13.18
CA ILE A 159 -18.92 5.06 13.95
C ILE A 159 -19.25 6.56 14.05
N SER A 160 -20.01 7.09 13.10
CA SER A 160 -20.49 8.48 13.10
C SER A 160 -21.56 8.74 14.17
N ARG A 161 -22.08 7.70 14.82
CA ARG A 161 -23.10 7.79 15.88
C ARG A 161 -22.50 7.30 17.21
N PRO A 162 -22.39 8.16 18.24
CA PRO A 162 -21.71 7.81 19.49
C PRO A 162 -22.33 6.60 20.21
N GLU A 163 -23.64 6.40 20.08
CA GLU A 163 -24.37 5.27 20.65
C GLU A 163 -23.99 3.91 20.05
N PHE A 164 -23.52 3.89 18.79
CA PHE A 164 -23.23 2.67 18.04
C PHE A 164 -21.75 2.38 17.84
N VAL A 165 -20.84 3.15 18.46
CA VAL A 165 -19.38 3.00 18.30
C VAL A 165 -18.90 1.59 18.66
N ASN A 166 -19.38 1.03 19.78
CA ASN A 166 -19.03 -0.34 20.19
C ASN A 166 -19.52 -1.40 19.18
N LEU A 167 -20.70 -1.19 18.59
CA LEU A 167 -21.24 -2.08 17.57
C LEU A 167 -20.42 -1.98 16.28
N ALA A 168 -20.00 -0.78 15.88
CA ALA A 168 -19.12 -0.56 14.74
C ALA A 168 -17.78 -1.31 14.91
N VAL A 169 -17.16 -1.19 16.09
CA VAL A 169 -15.89 -1.87 16.41
C VAL A 169 -16.08 -3.39 16.41
N MET A 170 -17.18 -3.91 16.96
CA MET A 170 -17.44 -5.36 16.92
C MET A 170 -17.67 -5.87 15.49
N GLU A 171 -18.48 -5.17 14.70
CA GLU A 171 -18.81 -5.53 13.31
C GLU A 171 -17.54 -5.66 12.48
N VAL A 172 -16.68 -4.65 12.54
CA VAL A 172 -15.47 -4.63 11.72
C VAL A 172 -14.46 -5.68 12.17
N ASN A 173 -14.30 -5.90 13.48
CA ASN A 173 -13.42 -6.97 13.99
C ASN A 173 -13.92 -8.37 13.61
N ILE A 174 -15.23 -8.60 13.55
CA ILE A 174 -15.80 -9.86 13.03
C ILE A 174 -15.50 -10.01 11.53
N CYS A 175 -15.69 -8.94 10.75
CA CYS A 175 -15.35 -8.93 9.33
C CYS A 175 -13.85 -9.23 9.11
N GLU A 176 -12.96 -8.60 9.88
CA GLU A 176 -11.52 -8.86 9.83
C GLU A 176 -11.18 -10.30 10.21
N LEU A 177 -11.71 -10.80 11.33
CA LEU A 177 -11.43 -12.15 11.81
C LEU A 177 -11.88 -13.21 10.80
N THR A 178 -13.05 -13.04 10.19
CA THR A 178 -13.54 -13.96 9.15
C THR A 178 -12.66 -13.90 7.91
N LEU A 179 -12.25 -12.71 7.47
CA LEU A 179 -11.35 -12.52 6.34
C LEU A 179 -9.97 -13.14 6.58
N TYR A 180 -9.37 -12.92 7.75
CA TYR A 180 -8.09 -13.52 8.13
C TYR A 180 -8.18 -15.05 8.25
N THR A 181 -9.28 -15.57 8.80
CA THR A 181 -9.49 -17.02 8.91
C THR A 181 -9.59 -17.67 7.53
N MET A 182 -10.45 -17.14 6.65
CA MET A 182 -10.64 -17.67 5.30
C MET A 182 -9.34 -17.63 4.47
N THR A 183 -8.61 -16.52 4.54
CA THR A 183 -7.34 -16.37 3.80
C THR A 183 -6.21 -17.22 4.40
N THR A 184 -6.19 -17.44 5.71
CA THR A 184 -5.27 -18.41 6.34
C THR A 184 -5.55 -19.82 5.84
N ILE A 185 -6.82 -20.26 5.83
CA ILE A 185 -7.18 -21.58 5.28
C ILE A 185 -6.77 -21.66 3.80
N ALA A 186 -7.08 -20.64 2.99
CA ALA A 186 -6.73 -20.63 1.58
C ALA A 186 -5.20 -20.67 1.33
N THR A 187 -4.41 -19.98 2.15
CA THR A 187 -2.93 -20.03 2.05
C THR A 187 -2.38 -21.39 2.46
N LEU A 188 -2.91 -22.01 3.53
CA LEU A 188 -2.53 -23.36 3.95
C LEU A 188 -2.86 -24.41 2.87
N VAL A 189 -4.09 -24.40 2.34
CA VAL A 189 -4.47 -25.30 1.24
C VAL A 189 -3.66 -24.98 -0.02
N GLY A 190 -3.38 -23.70 -0.28
CA GLY A 190 -2.56 -23.23 -1.39
C GLY A 190 -1.15 -23.80 -1.33
N MET A 191 -0.50 -23.76 -0.16
CA MET A 191 0.81 -24.38 0.07
C MET A 191 0.77 -25.88 -0.24
N LEU A 192 -0.27 -26.59 0.17
CA LEU A 192 -0.40 -28.03 -0.12
C LEU A 192 -0.60 -28.32 -1.61
N GLN A 193 -1.41 -27.53 -2.33
CA GLN A 193 -1.64 -27.74 -3.77
C GLN A 193 -0.42 -27.38 -4.61
N VAL A 194 0.25 -26.27 -4.27
CA VAL A 194 1.41 -25.76 -4.99
C VAL A 194 2.65 -26.65 -4.78
N ARG A 195 2.71 -27.47 -3.73
CA ARG A 195 3.77 -28.48 -3.52
C ARG A 195 3.95 -29.46 -4.68
N GLN A 196 2.92 -29.68 -5.50
CA GLN A 196 2.99 -30.54 -6.68
C GLN A 196 3.92 -29.96 -7.78
N LEU A 197 4.16 -28.65 -7.77
CA LEU A 197 5.00 -27.94 -8.73
C LEU A 197 6.48 -28.07 -8.34
N LYS A 198 7.38 -28.14 -9.33
CA LYS A 198 8.82 -28.29 -9.10
C LYS A 198 9.38 -27.01 -8.46
N TYR A 199 10.19 -27.21 -7.43
CA TYR A 199 10.92 -26.14 -6.75
C TYR A 199 12.23 -25.82 -7.49
N ASP A 200 12.45 -24.55 -7.83
CA ASP A 200 13.66 -24.04 -8.48
C ASP A 200 14.59 -23.40 -7.44
N GLY A 201 15.51 -24.21 -6.90
CA GLY A 201 16.47 -23.77 -5.87
C GLY A 201 17.54 -22.81 -6.36
N GLY A 202 17.81 -22.77 -7.67
CA GLY A 202 18.82 -21.90 -8.28
C GLY A 202 18.37 -20.45 -8.44
N ARG A 203 17.11 -20.15 -8.16
CA ARG A 203 16.56 -18.79 -8.27
C ARG A 203 16.96 -17.97 -7.04
N ASN A 204 17.75 -16.92 -7.26
CA ASN A 204 18.12 -15.97 -6.22
C ASN A 204 16.88 -15.33 -5.59
N LEU A 205 16.99 -14.91 -4.32
CA LEU A 205 15.97 -14.08 -3.69
C LEU A 205 15.82 -12.80 -4.51
N GLU A 206 14.73 -12.71 -5.27
CA GLU A 206 14.36 -11.49 -6.00
C GLU A 206 14.17 -10.37 -4.98
N LEU A 207 14.50 -9.14 -5.38
CA LEU A 207 14.34 -7.95 -4.54
C LEU A 207 12.90 -7.85 -4.01
N ASP A 208 11.93 -8.31 -4.79
CA ASP A 208 10.52 -8.40 -4.43
C ASP A 208 10.29 -9.23 -3.15
N ASN A 209 11.02 -10.33 -2.96
CA ASN A 209 10.89 -11.17 -1.77
C ASN A 209 11.46 -10.48 -0.52
N ILE A 210 12.54 -9.71 -0.68
CA ILE A 210 13.13 -8.94 0.43
C ILE A 210 12.21 -7.79 0.82
N LEU A 211 11.67 -7.07 -0.17
CA LEU A 211 10.70 -5.99 0.05
C LEU A 211 9.43 -6.51 0.75
N LEU A 212 8.98 -7.71 0.39
CA LEU A 212 7.83 -8.35 1.05
C LEU A 212 8.09 -8.59 2.55
N VAL A 213 9.23 -9.19 2.90
CA VAL A 213 9.60 -9.47 4.29
C VAL A 213 9.84 -8.17 5.07
N GLY A 214 10.46 -7.17 4.44
CA GLY A 214 10.64 -5.84 5.03
C GLY A 214 9.30 -5.16 5.35
N ALA A 215 8.37 -5.16 4.39
CA ALA A 215 7.04 -4.57 4.55
C ALA A 215 6.22 -5.26 5.66
N GLN A 216 6.37 -6.57 5.81
CA GLN A 216 5.69 -7.36 6.84
C GLN A 216 5.98 -6.88 8.26
N THR A 217 7.13 -6.22 8.50
CA THR A 217 7.45 -5.65 9.82
C THR A 217 6.40 -4.66 10.31
N GLY A 218 5.77 -3.89 9.40
CA GLY A 218 4.68 -2.97 9.75
C GLY A 218 3.46 -3.70 10.33
N MET A 219 3.03 -4.79 9.68
CA MET A 219 1.93 -5.63 10.17
C MET A 219 2.24 -6.22 11.55
N PHE A 220 3.49 -6.64 11.78
CA PHE A 220 3.92 -7.22 13.05
C PHE A 220 3.98 -6.20 14.18
N ILE A 221 4.54 -5.01 13.92
CA ILE A 221 4.58 -3.92 14.90
C ILE A 221 3.15 -3.57 15.33
N TYR A 222 2.26 -3.28 14.37
CA TYR A 222 0.87 -2.92 14.69
C TYR A 222 0.14 -4.01 15.49
N SER A 223 0.25 -5.27 15.05
CA SER A 223 -0.44 -6.37 15.72
C SER A 223 0.12 -6.64 17.11
N THR A 224 1.43 -6.51 17.31
CA THR A 224 2.07 -6.70 18.62
C THR A 224 1.64 -5.65 19.64
N PHE A 225 1.65 -4.36 19.26
CA PHE A 225 1.17 -3.31 20.15
C PHE A 225 -0.34 -3.39 20.39
N THR A 226 -1.11 -3.85 19.40
CA THR A 226 -2.54 -4.13 19.59
C THR A 226 -2.77 -5.27 20.59
N ILE A 227 -1.97 -6.35 20.51
CA ILE A 227 -2.02 -7.48 21.45
C ILE A 227 -1.68 -7.02 22.87
N ILE A 228 -0.60 -6.25 23.03
CA ILE A 228 -0.18 -5.75 24.34
C ILE A 228 -1.28 -4.86 24.94
N GLY A 229 -1.75 -3.85 24.21
CA GLY A 229 -2.83 -2.98 24.69
C GLY A 229 -4.12 -3.73 24.99
N GLY A 230 -4.47 -4.73 24.18
CA GLY A 230 -5.66 -5.55 24.38
C GLY A 230 -5.56 -6.49 25.59
N HIS A 231 -4.38 -7.10 25.82
CA HIS A 231 -4.14 -7.99 26.95
C HIS A 231 -4.14 -7.27 28.30
N PHE A 232 -3.72 -5.99 28.35
CA PHE A 232 -3.75 -5.21 29.58
C PHE A 232 -5.08 -4.48 29.83
N THR A 233 -6.01 -4.49 28.85
CA THR A 233 -7.31 -3.79 28.91
C THR A 233 -8.47 -4.78 28.74
N ILE A 234 -8.41 -5.94 29.41
CA ILE A 234 -9.35 -7.05 29.18
C ILE A 234 -10.77 -6.67 29.63
N GLU A 235 -11.58 -6.29 28.65
CA GLU A 235 -13.04 -6.24 28.70
C GLU A 235 -13.62 -7.17 27.61
N LYS A 236 -14.93 -7.45 27.65
CA LYS A 236 -15.58 -8.41 26.72
C LYS A 236 -15.34 -8.08 25.23
N ASN A 237 -15.33 -6.80 24.86
CA ASN A 237 -15.09 -6.35 23.48
C ASN A 237 -13.61 -6.41 23.08
N THR A 238 -12.70 -6.29 24.06
CA THR A 238 -11.24 -6.30 23.82
C THR A 238 -10.72 -7.69 23.47
N VAL A 239 -11.37 -8.76 23.94
CA VAL A 239 -10.99 -10.14 23.60
C VAL A 239 -11.10 -10.39 22.09
N LEU A 240 -12.13 -9.84 21.44
CA LEU A 240 -12.28 -9.96 19.99
C LEU A 240 -11.13 -9.26 19.26
N VAL A 241 -10.77 -8.05 19.68
CA VAL A 241 -9.62 -7.30 19.12
C VAL A 241 -8.31 -8.08 19.27
N LEU A 242 -8.10 -8.72 20.44
CA LEU A 242 -6.93 -9.56 20.69
C LEU A 242 -6.88 -10.78 19.75
N ILE A 243 -8.00 -11.49 19.60
CA ILE A 243 -8.12 -12.65 18.70
C ILE A 243 -7.87 -12.20 17.25
N THR A 244 -8.45 -11.08 16.82
CA THR A 244 -8.24 -10.52 15.48
C THR A 244 -6.78 -10.14 15.23
N ALA A 245 -6.10 -9.55 16.22
CA ALA A 245 -4.69 -9.21 16.12
C ALA A 245 -3.79 -10.46 16.03
N LEU A 246 -4.10 -11.52 16.79
CA LEU A 246 -3.42 -12.81 16.68
C LEU A 246 -3.68 -13.48 15.32
N ALA A 247 -4.93 -13.47 14.86
CA ALA A 247 -5.30 -13.99 13.55
C ALA A 247 -4.57 -13.25 12.42
N SER A 248 -4.42 -11.93 12.52
CA SER A 248 -3.64 -11.11 11.59
C SER A 248 -2.17 -11.53 11.53
N LEU A 249 -1.53 -11.79 12.67
CA LEU A 249 -0.14 -12.28 12.72
C LEU A 249 0.00 -13.65 12.03
N VAL A 250 -0.89 -14.58 12.36
CA VAL A 250 -0.90 -15.93 11.76
C VAL A 250 -1.12 -15.84 10.26
N GLN A 251 -2.14 -15.10 9.83
CA GLN A 251 -2.50 -14.91 8.43
C GLN A 251 -1.35 -14.33 7.62
N THR A 252 -0.76 -13.23 8.11
CA THR A 252 0.35 -12.55 7.43
C THR A 252 1.57 -13.46 7.33
N THR A 253 1.87 -14.22 8.39
CA THR A 253 2.99 -15.18 8.40
C THR A 253 2.76 -16.30 7.39
N CYS A 254 1.59 -16.95 7.43
CA CYS A 254 1.23 -18.01 6.49
C CYS A 254 1.23 -17.51 5.04
N GLN A 255 0.74 -16.30 4.78
CA GLN A 255 0.73 -15.69 3.45
C GLN A 255 2.15 -15.42 2.95
N THR A 256 3.04 -14.84 3.77
CA THR A 256 4.43 -14.60 3.35
C THR A 256 5.13 -15.93 3.05
N MET A 257 4.97 -16.94 3.90
CA MET A 257 5.54 -18.28 3.66
C MET A 257 5.03 -18.86 2.33
N PHE A 258 3.72 -18.77 2.06
CA PHE A 258 3.14 -19.23 0.81
C PHE A 258 3.72 -18.48 -0.40
N VAL A 259 3.80 -17.14 -0.35
CA VAL A 259 4.32 -16.34 -1.46
C VAL A 259 5.79 -16.64 -1.74
N LEU A 260 6.62 -16.75 -0.69
CA LEU A 260 8.03 -17.08 -0.83
C LEU A 260 8.23 -18.47 -1.46
N ASP A 261 7.51 -19.48 -0.99
CA ASP A 261 7.57 -20.85 -1.55
C ASP A 261 7.03 -20.90 -2.99
N ALA A 262 5.84 -20.35 -3.24
CA ALA A 262 5.20 -20.37 -4.54
C ALA A 262 5.98 -19.58 -5.60
N SER A 263 6.65 -18.49 -5.21
CA SER A 263 7.49 -17.68 -6.12
C SER A 263 8.62 -18.49 -6.77
N ARG A 264 9.09 -19.56 -6.11
CA ARG A 264 10.17 -20.44 -6.56
C ARG A 264 9.67 -21.69 -7.27
N ARG A 265 8.36 -21.85 -7.43
CA ARG A 265 7.76 -23.03 -8.04
C ARG A 265 7.28 -22.77 -9.46
N SER A 266 7.36 -23.78 -10.30
CA SER A 266 6.90 -23.71 -11.69
C SER A 266 6.42 -25.08 -12.18
N CYS A 267 5.49 -25.08 -13.13
CA CYS A 267 5.03 -26.29 -13.79
C CYS A 267 6.12 -26.91 -14.65
N VAL A 268 6.16 -28.24 -14.70
CA VAL A 268 7.10 -28.99 -15.55
C VAL A 268 6.36 -29.91 -16.50
N THR A 269 5.24 -30.49 -16.07
CA THR A 269 4.50 -31.45 -16.89
C THR A 269 3.32 -30.81 -17.63
N PRO A 270 3.00 -31.28 -18.86
CA PRO A 270 1.80 -30.84 -19.59
C PRO A 270 0.50 -31.01 -18.78
N GLU A 271 0.41 -32.05 -17.95
CA GLU A 271 -0.76 -32.27 -17.08
C GLU A 271 -0.92 -31.19 -16.00
N GLN A 272 0.19 -30.70 -15.42
CA GLN A 272 0.17 -29.59 -14.47
C GLN A 272 -0.29 -28.28 -15.11
N ILE A 273 0.05 -28.06 -16.38
CA ILE A 273 -0.35 -26.87 -17.15
C ILE A 273 -1.85 -26.89 -17.44
N ARG A 274 -2.40 -28.10 -17.68
CA ARG A 274 -3.82 -28.28 -17.92
C ARG A 274 -4.64 -28.17 -16.63
N ARG A 275 -4.22 -28.85 -15.55
CA ARG A 275 -4.92 -28.84 -14.25
C ARG A 275 -4.74 -27.56 -13.44
N LYS A 276 -3.63 -26.85 -13.62
CA LYS A 276 -3.31 -25.58 -12.95
C LYS A 276 -3.47 -25.65 -11.41
N PRO A 277 -2.76 -26.57 -10.73
CA PRO A 277 -2.93 -26.79 -9.28
C PRO A 277 -2.66 -25.52 -8.49
N GLY A 278 -3.57 -25.15 -7.58
CA GLY A 278 -3.46 -23.93 -6.76
C GLY A 278 -3.94 -22.63 -7.42
N ARG A 279 -4.30 -22.62 -8.72
CA ARG A 279 -4.64 -21.37 -9.43
C ARG A 279 -5.90 -20.72 -8.90
N GLU A 280 -6.91 -21.50 -8.54
CA GLU A 280 -8.15 -21.00 -7.92
C GLU A 280 -7.84 -20.30 -6.59
N LEU A 281 -6.98 -20.87 -5.76
CA LEU A 281 -6.59 -20.30 -4.47
C LEU A 281 -5.75 -19.04 -4.61
N VAL A 282 -4.79 -19.00 -5.54
CA VAL A 282 -4.03 -17.77 -5.84
C VAL A 282 -4.98 -16.67 -6.32
N THR A 283 -5.98 -17.00 -7.14
CA THR A 283 -6.97 -16.04 -7.64
C THR A 283 -7.86 -15.52 -6.51
N PHE A 284 -8.33 -16.40 -5.62
CA PHE A 284 -9.06 -15.99 -4.42
C PHE A 284 -8.22 -15.04 -3.55
N LEU A 285 -6.97 -15.41 -3.27
CA LEU A 285 -6.04 -14.61 -2.47
C LEU A 285 -5.76 -13.24 -3.07
N LEU A 286 -5.73 -13.11 -4.40
CA LEU A 286 -5.59 -11.80 -5.06
C LEU A 286 -6.75 -10.87 -4.71
N VAL A 287 -7.98 -11.37 -4.83
CA VAL A 287 -9.18 -10.55 -4.57
C VAL A 287 -9.32 -10.25 -3.08
N THR A 288 -9.07 -11.21 -2.19
CA THR A 288 -9.15 -10.96 -0.75
C THR A 288 -8.01 -10.11 -0.22
N ASN A 289 -6.84 -10.06 -0.88
CA ASN A 289 -5.81 -9.09 -0.53
C ASN A 289 -6.24 -7.66 -0.83
N LEU A 290 -6.98 -7.44 -1.93
CA LEU A 290 -7.58 -6.13 -2.20
C LEU A 290 -8.57 -5.74 -1.08
N ALA A 291 -9.38 -6.69 -0.60
CA ALA A 291 -10.28 -6.46 0.53
C ALA A 291 -9.51 -6.10 1.83
N MET A 292 -8.47 -6.86 2.17
CA MET A 292 -7.62 -6.58 3.34
C MET A 292 -6.85 -5.25 3.21
N TRP A 293 -6.41 -4.91 2.00
CA TRP A 293 -5.79 -3.62 1.70
C TRP A 293 -6.79 -2.48 1.96
N ALA A 294 -8.02 -2.59 1.45
CA ALA A 294 -9.06 -1.58 1.65
C ALA A 294 -9.36 -1.34 3.14
N ILE A 295 -9.46 -2.41 3.94
CA ILE A 295 -9.62 -2.31 5.41
C ILE A 295 -8.44 -1.57 6.04
N ASN A 296 -7.20 -2.02 5.79
CA ASN A 296 -6.01 -1.39 6.35
C ASN A 296 -5.89 0.10 5.98
N THR A 297 -6.24 0.46 4.75
CA THR A 297 -6.16 1.84 4.26
C THR A 297 -7.28 2.73 4.78
N LEU A 298 -8.52 2.24 4.84
CA LEU A 298 -9.70 3.08 5.15
C LEU A 298 -10.05 3.11 6.64
N GLU A 299 -9.81 2.02 7.36
CA GLU A 299 -10.16 1.90 8.78
C GLU A 299 -8.94 2.15 9.68
N LYS A 300 -7.88 1.35 9.51
CA LYS A 300 -6.75 1.32 10.45
C LYS A 300 -5.81 2.51 10.34
N SER A 301 -5.85 3.23 9.23
CA SER A 301 -5.14 4.50 9.09
C SER A 301 -5.67 5.60 10.02
N ARG A 302 -6.87 5.42 10.59
CA ARG A 302 -7.46 6.37 11.54
C ARG A 302 -7.02 6.02 12.96
N ALA A 303 -6.01 6.71 13.49
CA ALA A 303 -5.57 6.52 14.87
C ALA A 303 -6.70 6.77 15.90
N GLU A 304 -7.66 7.64 15.56
CA GLU A 304 -8.80 8.02 16.41
C GLU A 304 -9.95 7.00 16.43
N SER A 305 -9.99 6.01 15.52
CA SER A 305 -11.06 4.99 15.49
C SER A 305 -10.89 3.89 16.55
N HIS A 306 -9.80 3.91 17.31
CA HIS A 306 -9.41 2.88 18.28
C HIS A 306 -9.39 3.44 19.71
N PRO A 307 -10.57 3.70 20.31
CA PRO A 307 -10.65 4.39 21.61
C PRO A 307 -9.96 3.62 22.74
N ILE A 308 -9.92 2.29 22.65
CA ILE A 308 -9.34 1.41 23.69
C ILE A 308 -7.81 1.54 23.72
N GLN A 309 -7.15 1.42 22.58
CA GLN A 309 -5.69 1.54 22.45
C GLN A 309 -5.21 2.96 22.76
N LEU A 310 -6.00 3.96 22.37
CA LEU A 310 -5.71 5.37 22.64
C LEU A 310 -5.78 5.68 24.14
N HIS A 311 -6.73 5.06 24.87
CA HIS A 311 -6.80 5.19 26.33
C HIS A 311 -5.61 4.53 27.04
N PHE A 312 -5.12 3.39 26.55
CA PHE A 312 -4.01 2.67 27.15
C PHE A 312 -2.63 3.32 26.89
N TYR A 313 -2.32 3.60 25.63
CA TYR A 313 -1.01 4.15 25.25
C TYR A 313 -0.94 5.68 25.33
N GLY A 314 -2.10 6.35 25.37
CA GLY A 314 -2.20 7.79 25.17
C GLY A 314 -2.12 8.17 23.68
N LEU A 315 -2.63 9.37 23.38
CA LEU A 315 -2.75 9.89 22.02
C LEU A 315 -1.42 9.86 21.25
N TRP A 316 -0.35 10.39 21.84
CA TRP A 316 0.93 10.57 21.14
C TRP A 316 1.63 9.26 20.81
N ALA A 317 1.73 8.34 21.76
CA ALA A 317 2.41 7.07 21.54
C ALA A 317 1.66 6.20 20.52
N TRP A 318 0.32 6.10 20.66
CA TRP A 318 -0.49 5.35 19.71
C TRP A 318 -0.45 5.95 18.30
N THR A 319 -0.49 7.28 18.19
CA THR A 319 -0.31 8.00 16.93
C THR A 319 1.04 7.65 16.29
N ILE A 320 2.15 7.72 17.03
CA ILE A 320 3.47 7.37 16.47
C ILE A 320 3.51 5.90 15.99
N ILE A 321 3.02 4.97 16.81
CA ILE A 321 3.00 3.53 16.47
C ILE A 321 2.20 3.30 15.18
N THR A 322 0.99 3.84 15.10
CA THR A 322 0.11 3.68 13.93
C THR A 322 0.69 4.35 12.69
N HIS A 323 1.21 5.57 12.79
CA HIS A 323 1.79 6.30 11.66
C HIS A 323 3.07 5.67 11.09
N VAL A 324 3.85 4.95 11.90
CA VAL A 324 5.03 4.19 11.42
C VAL A 324 4.62 2.84 10.82
N SER A 325 3.71 2.12 11.49
CA SER A 325 3.37 0.73 11.13
C SER A 325 2.36 0.62 9.98
N MET A 326 1.37 1.50 9.91
CA MET A 326 0.29 1.42 8.91
C MET A 326 0.77 1.58 7.47
N PRO A 327 1.65 2.53 7.12
CA PRO A 327 2.13 2.64 5.75
C PRO A 327 2.88 1.39 5.28
N LEU A 328 3.70 0.80 6.17
CA LEU A 328 4.40 -0.45 5.90
C LEU A 328 3.42 -1.63 5.76
N ALA A 329 2.40 -1.68 6.62
CA ALA A 329 1.34 -2.69 6.55
C ALA A 329 0.54 -2.61 5.24
N ILE A 330 0.21 -1.40 4.78
CA ILE A 330 -0.50 -1.18 3.52
C ILE A 330 0.41 -1.54 2.34
N PHE A 331 1.69 -1.13 2.39
CA PHE A 331 2.68 -1.52 1.39
C PHE A 331 2.85 -3.04 1.30
N TYR A 332 2.81 -3.77 2.43
CA TYR A 332 2.80 -5.23 2.44
C TYR A 332 1.61 -5.81 1.68
N ARG A 333 0.38 -5.31 1.89
CA ARG A 333 -0.82 -5.79 1.19
C ARG A 333 -0.74 -5.51 -0.31
N PHE A 334 -0.25 -4.34 -0.70
CA PHE A 334 -0.03 -3.99 -2.11
C PHE A 334 1.02 -4.92 -2.74
N HIS A 335 2.20 -5.01 -2.13
CA HIS A 335 3.32 -5.76 -2.69
C HIS A 335 3.07 -7.27 -2.71
N SER A 336 2.41 -7.83 -1.68
CA SER A 336 2.00 -9.24 -1.69
C SER A 336 1.00 -9.55 -2.83
N THR A 337 0.13 -8.61 -3.18
CA THR A 337 -0.76 -8.72 -4.36
C THR A 337 0.04 -8.74 -5.66
N VAL A 338 1.08 -7.90 -5.79
CA VAL A 338 1.99 -7.91 -6.93
C VAL A 338 2.72 -9.26 -7.05
N CYS A 339 3.26 -9.78 -5.94
CA CYS A 339 3.91 -11.10 -5.93
C CYS A 339 2.94 -12.22 -6.32
N LEU A 340 1.71 -12.22 -5.79
CA LEU A 340 0.67 -13.19 -6.15
C LEU A 340 0.28 -13.09 -7.63
N CYS A 341 0.23 -11.88 -8.20
CA CYS A 341 -0.01 -11.68 -9.63
C CYS A 341 1.09 -12.30 -10.49
N GLU A 342 2.36 -12.11 -10.09
CA GLU A 342 3.50 -12.69 -10.80
C GLU A 342 3.50 -14.22 -10.68
N ILE A 343 3.18 -14.78 -9.51
CA ILE A 343 2.98 -16.23 -9.33
C ILE A 343 1.87 -16.72 -10.28
N TRP A 344 0.72 -16.06 -10.30
CA TRP A 344 -0.42 -16.42 -11.15
C TRP A 344 -0.07 -16.42 -12.65
N LYS A 345 0.72 -15.44 -13.10
CA LYS A 345 1.18 -15.31 -14.49
C LYS A 345 2.26 -16.31 -14.88
N ARG A 346 3.21 -16.59 -13.97
CA ARG A 346 4.43 -17.35 -14.28
C ARG A 346 4.33 -18.84 -13.99
N ALA A 347 3.58 -19.25 -12.96
CA ALA A 347 3.58 -20.62 -12.45
C ALA A 347 3.19 -21.69 -13.49
N TYR A 348 2.45 -21.31 -14.54
CA TYR A 348 1.92 -22.22 -15.56
C TYR A 348 2.47 -21.99 -16.98
N LYS A 349 3.61 -21.27 -17.12
CA LYS A 349 4.30 -21.12 -18.41
C LYS A 349 5.47 -22.09 -18.49
N MET A 350 5.57 -22.88 -19.57
CA MET A 350 6.76 -23.74 -19.79
C MET A 350 7.98 -22.89 -20.09
N LYS A 351 9.10 -23.20 -19.42
CA LYS A 351 10.40 -22.71 -19.86
C LYS A 351 10.75 -23.40 -21.19
N PRO A 352 11.20 -22.68 -22.24
CA PRO A 352 11.47 -23.23 -23.57
C PRO A 352 12.54 -24.33 -23.64
N THR A 353 13.21 -24.68 -22.54
CA THR A 353 14.31 -25.64 -22.48
C THR A 353 13.89 -27.11 -22.66
N TYR A 354 12.60 -27.36 -22.92
CA TYR A 354 12.03 -28.71 -23.12
C TYR A 354 11.31 -28.86 -24.47
N MET A 355 11.53 -27.94 -25.41
CA MET A 355 11.27 -28.13 -26.85
C MET A 355 12.61 -28.30 -27.55
#